data_AF-W5NS76-F1
#
_entry.id   AF-W5NS76-F1
#
_cell.length_a   1.000
_cell.length_b   1.000
_cell.length_c   1.000
_cell.angle_alpha   90.00
_cell.angle_beta   90.00
_cell.angle_gamma   90.00
#
_symmetry.space_group_name_H-M   'P 1'
#
loop_
_entity.id
_entity.type
_entity.pdbx_description
1 polymer ?
#
loop_
_entity_poly.entity_id
_entity_poly.type
_entity_poly.pdbx_seq_one_letter_code
_entity_poly.pdbx_strand_id
1 'polypeptide(L)'
;MVDTERLLCLGAPHGPAEYHLLYSLGQLWGEGRWVSSQAQGLIHALCPPAVPGDMGNQLEAKLDKPSVVHYVCSKKTDHYFTLWLNLELLLPFIIDCWIDNIRLVYNQTSHTTQFPEGVDVRVPGFGDTFSLEFLDPSKSSVGSYLHTMVEGLVSWGYERGKDLRGAPYDWRRAPNENGPYFLALRKMIEEMYQLYKGPVVLVAHSMG
;
A
#
# COMPACT_ATOMS: atom_id res chain seq x y z
N MET A 1 -13.54 14.64 -4.57
CA MET A 1 -14.22 14.51 -3.27
C MET A 1 -14.60 13.04 -3.17
N VAL A 2 -13.70 12.23 -2.61
CA VAL A 2 -13.96 10.80 -2.43
C VAL A 2 -14.90 10.71 -1.24
N ASP A 3 -16.07 10.15 -1.48
CA ASP A 3 -17.15 9.97 -0.51
C ASP A 3 -16.67 9.03 0.61
N THR A 4 -16.22 9.62 1.71
CA THR A 4 -15.72 8.91 2.90
C THR A 4 -16.81 8.19 3.69
N GLU A 5 -18.09 8.31 3.31
CA GLU A 5 -19.20 7.68 4.05
C GLU A 5 -19.44 6.20 3.71
N ARG A 6 -18.69 5.61 2.78
CA ARG A 6 -18.90 4.20 2.34
C ARG A 6 -17.84 3.18 2.76
N LEU A 7 -16.87 3.54 3.58
CA LEU A 7 -15.97 2.58 4.24
C LEU A 7 -16.49 2.20 5.64
N LEU A 8 -17.75 1.77 5.70
CA LEU A 8 -18.28 1.12 6.89
C LEU A 8 -17.75 -0.33 6.90
N CYS A 9 -16.71 -0.58 7.71
CA CYS A 9 -16.32 -1.93 8.11
C CYS A 9 -17.44 -2.55 8.97
N LEU A 10 -18.52 -2.99 8.33
CA LEU A 10 -19.58 -3.76 8.96
C LEU A 10 -19.10 -5.20 9.12
N GLY A 11 -18.48 -5.47 10.28
CA GLY A 11 -18.33 -6.84 10.77
C GLY A 11 -19.71 -7.43 11.05
N ALA A 12 -20.00 -8.58 10.44
CA ALA A 12 -21.29 -9.26 10.53
C ALA A 12 -21.64 -9.68 11.98
N PRO A 13 -22.86 -9.41 12.46
CA PRO A 13 -23.29 -9.84 13.78
C PRO A 13 -23.71 -11.32 13.77
N HIS A 14 -23.20 -12.09 14.73
CA HIS A 14 -23.70 -13.43 15.05
C HIS A 14 -24.65 -13.33 16.26
N GLY A 15 -25.80 -12.69 16.08
CA GLY A 15 -26.92 -12.82 17.02
C GLY A 15 -27.76 -11.55 17.22
N PRO A 16 -29.05 -11.69 17.60
CA PRO A 16 -29.98 -10.57 17.74
C PRO A 16 -29.68 -9.64 18.95
N ALA A 17 -28.79 -10.02 19.87
CA ALA A 17 -28.46 -9.22 21.05
C ALA A 17 -27.45 -8.08 20.78
N GLU A 18 -26.63 -8.18 19.72
CA GLU A 18 -25.57 -7.19 19.42
C GLU A 18 -26.07 -5.99 18.61
N TYR A 19 -27.22 -6.12 17.93
CA TYR A 19 -27.86 -5.02 17.19
C TYR A 19 -28.22 -3.84 18.09
N HIS A 20 -28.56 -4.09 19.37
CA HIS A 20 -28.90 -3.03 20.32
C HIS A 20 -27.69 -2.23 20.82
N LEU A 21 -26.49 -2.82 20.82
CA LEU A 21 -25.26 -2.16 21.26
C LEU A 21 -24.74 -1.17 20.21
N LEU A 22 -24.82 -1.52 18.92
CA LEU A 22 -24.36 -0.68 17.81
C LEU A 22 -25.23 0.58 17.62
N TYR A 23 -26.56 0.46 17.78
CA TYR A 23 -27.45 1.63 17.76
C TYR A 23 -27.14 2.62 18.89
N SER A 24 -26.78 2.11 20.07
CA SER A 24 -26.43 2.95 21.22
C SER A 24 -25.07 3.64 21.04
N LEU A 25 -24.10 2.97 20.41
CA LEU A 25 -22.79 3.55 20.09
C LEU A 25 -22.88 4.66 19.01
N GLY A 26 -23.75 4.50 18.00
CA GLY A 26 -24.02 5.54 17.01
C GLY A 26 -24.67 6.80 17.60
N GLN A 27 -25.51 6.65 18.63
CA GLN A 27 -26.08 7.79 19.36
C GLN A 27 -25.04 8.47 20.29
N LEU A 28 -24.13 7.72 20.90
CA LEU A 28 -23.09 8.26 21.78
C LEU A 28 -22.01 9.06 21.04
N TRP A 29 -21.74 8.73 19.77
CA TRP A 29 -20.81 9.48 18.91
C TRP A 29 -21.30 10.91 18.60
N GLY A 30 -22.61 11.11 18.50
CA GLY A 30 -23.22 12.44 18.32
C GLY A 30 -23.13 13.35 19.56
N GLU A 31 -22.72 12.83 20.72
CA GLU A 31 -22.80 13.51 22.01
C GLU A 31 -21.45 13.66 22.75
N GLY A 32 -20.32 13.31 22.12
CA GLY A 32 -18.98 13.59 22.67
C GLY A 32 -18.66 12.87 23.98
N ARG A 33 -19.26 11.70 24.25
CA ARG A 33 -18.95 10.89 25.45
C ARG A 33 -17.82 9.89 25.18
N TRP A 34 -16.86 9.85 26.10
CA TRP A 34 -15.69 8.97 26.08
C TRP A 34 -16.06 7.49 25.94
N VAL A 35 -15.45 6.84 24.95
CA VAL A 35 -15.64 5.42 24.64
C VAL A 35 -15.07 4.58 25.78
N SER A 36 -15.89 3.68 26.35
CA SER A 36 -15.45 2.77 27.42
C SER A 36 -14.40 1.78 26.89
N SER A 37 -13.55 1.27 27.78
CA SER A 37 -12.47 0.31 27.47
C SER A 37 -12.94 -0.96 26.75
N GLN A 38 -14.22 -1.33 26.87
CA GLN A 38 -14.82 -2.48 26.16
C GLN A 38 -15.05 -2.22 24.67
N ALA A 39 -15.39 -0.99 24.27
CA ALA A 39 -15.56 -0.63 22.86
C ALA A 39 -14.20 -0.43 22.15
N GLN A 40 -13.15 -0.03 22.87
CA GLN A 40 -11.77 -0.09 22.38
C GLN A 40 -11.33 -1.52 22.05
N GLY A 41 -11.82 -2.54 22.78
CA GLY A 41 -11.53 -3.94 22.50
C GLY A 41 -12.12 -4.47 21.18
N LEU A 42 -13.25 -3.92 20.74
CA LEU A 42 -13.89 -4.26 19.46
C LEU A 42 -13.26 -3.54 18.27
N ILE A 43 -12.73 -2.32 18.47
CA ILE A 43 -12.08 -1.54 17.40
C ILE A 43 -10.77 -2.20 16.95
N HIS A 44 -10.03 -2.88 17.83
CA HIS A 44 -8.79 -3.60 17.49
C HIS A 44 -9.04 -4.95 16.77
N ALA A 45 -10.28 -5.42 16.67
CA ALA A 45 -10.58 -6.75 16.14
C ALA A 45 -10.48 -6.85 14.60
N LEU A 46 -10.15 -5.75 13.90
CA LEU A 46 -10.14 -5.67 12.43
C LEU A 46 -8.83 -5.03 11.95
N CYS A 47 -7.70 -5.70 12.10
CA CYS A 47 -6.41 -5.20 11.63
C CYS A 47 -6.36 -5.22 10.09
N PRO A 48 -6.25 -4.10 9.34
CA PRO A 48 -6.34 -4.15 7.90
C PRO A 48 -5.00 -3.98 7.19
N PRO A 49 -4.52 -5.02 6.47
CA PRO A 49 -3.61 -4.85 5.36
C PRO A 49 -4.30 -4.05 4.25
N ALA A 50 -3.72 -2.90 3.91
CA ALA A 50 -4.10 -2.12 2.74
C ALA A 50 -3.35 -2.63 1.51
N VAL A 51 -4.09 -3.09 0.50
CA VAL A 51 -3.57 -3.50 -0.80
C VAL A 51 -3.81 -2.36 -1.80
N PRO A 52 -2.74 -1.68 -2.27
CA PRO A 52 -2.87 -0.55 -3.18
C PRO A 52 -3.31 -1.00 -4.59
N GLY A 53 -3.76 -0.05 -5.41
CA GLY A 53 -4.07 -0.31 -6.82
C GLY A 53 -2.87 -0.14 -7.72
N ASP A 54 -3.12 -0.09 -9.03
CA ASP A 54 -2.09 0.21 -10.02
C ASP A 54 -1.45 1.58 -9.73
N MET A 55 -0.13 1.66 -9.83
CA MET A 55 0.67 2.83 -9.43
C MET A 55 0.52 3.27 -7.97
N GLY A 56 -0.14 2.48 -7.11
CA GLY A 56 -0.57 2.87 -5.77
C GLY A 56 0.44 2.67 -4.64
N ASN A 57 1.69 2.29 -4.96
CA ASN A 57 2.79 2.31 -4.01
C ASN A 57 4.11 2.70 -4.66
N GLN A 58 5.04 3.17 -3.83
CA GLN A 58 6.38 3.49 -4.27
C GLN A 58 7.10 2.28 -4.90
N LEU A 59 8.01 2.56 -5.82
CA LEU A 59 9.02 1.63 -6.32
C LEU A 59 10.40 2.28 -6.22
N GLU A 60 11.41 1.47 -5.94
CA GLU A 60 12.82 1.90 -5.93
C GLU A 60 13.61 1.16 -6.99
N ALA A 61 14.61 1.81 -7.58
CA ALA A 61 15.49 1.20 -8.57
C ALA A 61 16.97 1.43 -8.26
N LYS A 62 17.81 0.50 -8.73
CA LYS A 62 19.27 0.64 -8.78
C LYS A 62 19.77 0.31 -10.19
N LEU A 63 20.72 1.11 -10.69
CA LEU A 63 21.18 1.04 -12.08
C LEU A 63 22.65 0.61 -12.19
N ASP A 64 22.94 -0.20 -13.20
CA ASP A 64 24.26 -0.51 -13.76
C ASP A 64 24.10 -0.89 -15.25
N LYS A 65 23.59 0.06 -16.04
CA LYS A 65 23.17 -0.11 -17.43
C LYS A 65 24.35 -0.07 -18.42
N PRO A 66 24.38 -0.94 -19.44
CA PRO A 66 25.43 -0.89 -20.47
C PRO A 66 25.32 0.37 -21.36
N SER A 67 24.09 0.77 -21.68
CA SER A 67 23.78 1.91 -22.54
C SER A 67 22.59 2.70 -21.99
N VAL A 68 22.43 3.92 -22.50
CA VAL A 68 21.32 4.83 -22.18
C VAL A 68 20.73 5.43 -23.45
N VAL A 69 19.46 5.78 -23.39
CA VAL A 69 18.71 6.37 -24.51
C VAL A 69 19.12 7.81 -24.82
N HIS A 70 19.64 8.54 -23.83
CA HIS A 70 20.11 9.92 -23.97
C HIS A 70 21.26 10.21 -23.01
N TYR A 71 22.11 11.18 -23.34
CA TYR A 71 23.32 11.49 -22.56
C TYR A 71 23.03 12.01 -21.14
N VAL A 72 21.81 12.50 -20.90
CA VAL A 72 21.36 12.99 -19.57
C VAL A 72 20.96 11.85 -18.64
N CYS A 73 20.77 10.63 -19.15
CA CYS A 73 20.33 9.50 -18.34
C CYS A 73 21.50 8.87 -17.59
N SER A 74 21.29 8.60 -16.29
CA SER A 74 22.26 7.89 -15.47
C SER A 74 22.43 6.44 -15.94
N LYS A 75 23.68 6.04 -16.18
CA LYS A 75 24.03 4.63 -16.40
C LYS A 75 24.06 3.83 -15.11
N LYS A 76 24.57 4.43 -14.02
CA LYS A 76 24.85 3.74 -12.77
C LYS A 76 24.40 4.56 -11.57
N THR A 77 23.92 3.89 -10.53
CA THR A 77 23.64 4.50 -9.22
C THR A 77 24.28 3.67 -8.10
N ASP A 78 24.82 4.36 -7.08
CA ASP A 78 25.45 3.67 -5.95
C ASP A 78 24.41 3.03 -5.02
N HIS A 79 23.27 3.69 -4.88
CA HIS A 79 22.16 3.31 -4.02
C HIS A 79 20.85 3.17 -4.81
N TYR A 80 19.86 2.57 -4.15
CA TYR A 80 18.49 2.62 -4.64
C TYR A 80 17.96 4.05 -4.52
N PHE A 81 17.21 4.49 -5.52
CA PHE A 81 16.47 5.74 -5.52
C PHE A 81 14.98 5.47 -5.79
N THR A 82 14.11 6.38 -5.38
CA THR A 82 12.67 6.28 -5.67
C THR A 82 12.44 6.45 -7.17
N LEU A 83 12.07 5.34 -7.82
CA LEU A 83 11.71 5.29 -9.24
C LEU A 83 10.26 5.77 -9.45
N TRP A 84 9.38 5.47 -8.51
CA TRP A 84 8.00 5.92 -8.51
C TRP A 84 7.57 6.24 -7.07
N LEU A 85 6.90 7.37 -6.80
CA LEU A 85 6.78 8.55 -7.64
C LEU A 85 7.96 9.51 -7.36
N ASN A 86 8.57 10.02 -8.42
CA ASN A 86 9.53 11.11 -8.34
C ASN A 86 9.23 12.09 -9.47
N LEU A 87 8.71 13.28 -9.12
CA LEU A 87 8.23 14.27 -10.09
C LEU A 87 9.36 14.82 -10.98
N GLU A 88 10.60 14.85 -10.49
CA GLU A 88 11.76 15.30 -11.27
C GLU A 88 12.06 14.35 -12.43
N LEU A 89 11.79 13.05 -12.25
CA LEU A 89 11.97 12.05 -13.30
C LEU A 89 10.92 12.15 -14.42
N LEU A 90 9.85 12.92 -14.20
CA LEU A 90 8.75 13.10 -15.16
C LEU A 90 8.87 14.40 -15.98
N LEU A 91 9.93 15.19 -15.76
CA LEU A 91 10.18 16.40 -16.54
C LEU A 91 10.49 16.07 -18.01
N PRO A 92 10.21 16.99 -18.95
CA PRO A 92 10.63 16.85 -20.35
C PRO A 92 12.10 16.47 -20.46
N PHE A 93 12.45 15.63 -21.43
CA PHE A 93 13.78 15.03 -21.63
C PHE A 93 14.25 14.01 -20.58
N ILE A 94 13.80 14.10 -19.32
CA ILE A 94 14.13 13.11 -18.28
C ILE A 94 13.16 11.93 -18.30
N ILE A 95 11.92 12.16 -18.73
CA ILE A 95 10.90 11.11 -18.85
C ILE A 95 11.35 9.92 -19.70
N ASP A 96 12.18 10.13 -20.73
CA ASP A 96 12.72 9.04 -21.55
C ASP A 96 13.68 8.14 -20.75
N CYS A 97 14.45 8.73 -19.83
CA CYS A 97 15.30 7.98 -18.90
C CYS A 97 14.44 7.16 -17.94
N TRP A 98 13.34 7.74 -17.43
CA TRP A 98 12.41 7.05 -16.55
C TRP A 98 11.73 5.87 -17.26
N ILE A 99 11.21 6.08 -18.48
CA ILE A 99 10.60 5.04 -19.31
C ILE A 99 11.58 3.89 -19.55
N ASP A 100 12.83 4.18 -19.91
CA ASP A 100 13.83 3.14 -20.15
C ASP A 100 14.22 2.35 -18.90
N ASN A 101 14.00 2.91 -17.70
CA ASN A 101 14.27 2.23 -16.43
C ASN A 101 13.04 1.44 -15.92
N ILE A 102 11.83 1.99 -16.05
CA ILE A 102 10.61 1.37 -15.49
C ILE A 102 9.97 0.33 -16.40
N ARG A 103 10.26 0.35 -17.71
CA ARG A 103 9.68 -0.60 -18.67
C ARG A 103 9.97 -2.05 -18.28
N LEU A 104 9.05 -2.94 -18.64
CA LEU A 104 9.27 -4.39 -18.59
C LEU A 104 9.63 -4.91 -19.99
N VAL A 105 10.51 -5.91 -20.04
CA VAL A 105 10.87 -6.63 -21.26
C VAL A 105 10.16 -7.97 -21.25
N TYR A 106 9.23 -8.17 -22.19
CA TYR A 106 8.51 -9.43 -22.30
C TYR A 106 9.33 -10.48 -23.05
N ASN A 107 9.48 -11.66 -22.46
CA ASN A 107 10.13 -12.81 -23.09
C ASN A 107 9.06 -13.73 -23.68
N GLN A 108 9.03 -13.85 -25.01
CA GLN A 108 8.03 -14.65 -25.73
C GLN A 108 8.19 -16.16 -25.54
N THR A 109 9.37 -16.65 -25.13
CA THR A 109 9.62 -18.07 -24.90
C THR A 109 9.17 -18.51 -23.53
N SER A 110 9.48 -17.73 -22.48
CA SER A 110 9.06 -18.04 -21.11
C SER A 110 7.67 -17.50 -20.77
N HIS A 111 7.12 -16.60 -21.60
CA HIS A 111 5.90 -15.84 -21.33
C HIS A 111 5.93 -15.07 -20.00
N THR A 112 7.11 -14.59 -19.63
CA THR A 112 7.35 -13.79 -18.42
C THR A 112 8.03 -12.46 -18.74
N THR A 113 8.03 -11.55 -17.78
CA THR A 113 8.66 -10.24 -17.88
C THR A 113 9.99 -10.19 -17.13
N GLN A 114 10.92 -9.41 -17.67
CA GLN A 114 12.23 -9.14 -17.08
C GLN A 114 12.42 -7.63 -16.96
N PHE A 115 13.29 -7.20 -16.04
CA PHE A 115 13.73 -5.81 -16.01
C PHE A 115 14.71 -5.55 -17.17
N PRO A 116 14.88 -4.29 -17.59
CA PRO A 116 15.92 -3.93 -18.55
C PRO A 116 17.30 -4.31 -18.02
N GLU A 117 18.24 -4.60 -18.93
CA GLU A 117 19.60 -4.97 -18.54
C GLU A 117 20.26 -3.89 -17.67
N GLY A 118 20.82 -4.31 -16.53
CA GLY A 118 21.41 -3.39 -15.56
C GLY A 118 20.40 -2.57 -14.75
N VAL A 119 19.14 -2.99 -14.68
CA VAL A 119 18.13 -2.37 -13.82
C VAL A 119 17.61 -3.39 -12.81
N ASP A 120 17.71 -3.05 -11.53
CA ASP A 120 17.03 -3.76 -10.46
C ASP A 120 15.93 -2.88 -9.88
N VAL A 121 14.76 -3.46 -9.62
CA VAL A 121 13.61 -2.77 -9.03
C VAL A 121 13.13 -3.52 -7.80
N ARG A 122 12.87 -2.79 -6.72
CA ARG A 122 12.31 -3.33 -5.48
C ARG A 122 11.13 -2.52 -4.98
N VAL A 123 10.31 -3.17 -4.16
CA VAL A 123 9.13 -2.59 -3.53
C VAL A 123 9.47 -2.25 -2.07
N PRO A 124 9.54 -0.96 -1.69
CA PRO A 124 9.78 -0.57 -0.31
C PRO A 124 8.52 -0.66 0.56
N GLY A 125 8.72 -0.77 1.88
CA GLY A 125 7.65 -0.56 2.87
C GLY A 125 6.64 -1.69 3.02
N PHE A 126 6.98 -2.93 2.68
CA PHE A 126 6.10 -4.07 2.97
C PHE A 126 5.89 -4.24 4.48
N GLY A 127 4.63 -4.24 4.92
CA GLY A 127 4.25 -4.26 6.33
C GLY A 127 4.17 -2.87 6.99
N ASP A 128 4.64 -1.82 6.32
CA ASP A 128 4.53 -0.41 6.75
C ASP A 128 3.47 0.30 5.88
N THR A 129 3.10 1.54 6.20
CA THR A 129 2.10 2.32 5.47
C THR A 129 2.69 3.44 4.61
N PHE A 130 3.94 3.86 4.88
CA PHE A 130 4.48 5.07 4.24
C PHE A 130 4.49 5.03 2.71
N SER A 131 4.75 3.86 2.12
CA SER A 131 4.92 3.71 0.66
C SER A 131 3.62 3.76 -0.11
N LEU A 132 2.47 3.63 0.56
CA LEU A 132 1.13 3.75 -0.01
C LEU A 132 0.37 5.00 0.47
N GLU A 133 0.82 5.63 1.57
CA GLU A 133 0.24 6.90 2.03
C GLU A 133 0.60 8.03 1.08
N PHE A 134 1.90 8.16 0.78
CA PHE A 134 2.44 9.11 -0.16
C PHE A 134 3.30 8.41 -1.20
N LEU A 135 2.95 8.54 -2.47
CA LEU A 135 3.70 7.99 -3.59
C LEU A 135 5.00 8.75 -3.80
N ASP A 136 5.03 10.05 -3.49
CA ASP A 136 6.24 10.88 -3.51
C ASP A 136 6.79 11.02 -2.08
N PRO A 137 8.05 10.63 -1.81
CA PRO A 137 8.69 10.77 -0.50
C PRO A 137 8.75 12.21 0.03
N SER A 138 8.64 13.22 -0.83
CA SER A 138 8.51 14.63 -0.42
C SER A 138 7.21 14.93 0.34
N LYS A 139 6.25 13.98 0.31
CA LYS A 139 4.89 14.11 0.86
C LYS A 139 4.11 15.29 0.27
N SER A 140 4.43 15.64 -0.98
CA SER A 140 3.60 16.54 -1.78
C SER A 140 2.16 16.02 -1.84
N SER A 141 1.19 16.94 -1.76
CA SER A 141 -0.24 16.58 -1.85
C SER A 141 -0.59 15.90 -3.18
N VAL A 142 0.17 16.16 -4.24
CA VAL A 142 0.04 15.49 -5.54
C VAL A 142 0.30 13.97 -5.42
N GLY A 143 1.21 13.57 -4.53
CA GLY A 143 1.52 12.17 -4.26
C GLY A 143 0.67 11.55 -3.15
N SER A 144 -0.26 12.28 -2.54
CA SER A 144 -1.13 11.72 -1.50
C SER A 144 -2.10 10.71 -2.09
N TYR A 145 -2.07 9.48 -1.58
CA TYR A 145 -2.92 8.39 -2.05
C TYR A 145 -3.76 7.81 -0.91
N LEU A 146 -3.21 6.93 -0.07
CA LEU A 146 -3.94 6.34 1.08
C LEU A 146 -3.74 7.09 2.39
N HIS A 147 -3.03 8.23 2.38
CA HIS A 147 -2.75 9.01 3.60
C HIS A 147 -4.00 9.35 4.41
N THR A 148 -5.04 9.90 3.78
CA THR A 148 -6.28 10.29 4.47
C THR A 148 -6.98 9.09 5.13
N MET A 149 -6.97 7.93 4.46
CA MET A 149 -7.55 6.70 5.02
C MET A 149 -6.75 6.23 6.24
N VAL A 150 -5.42 6.23 6.14
CA VAL A 150 -4.54 5.81 7.23
C VAL A 150 -4.65 6.75 8.42
N GLU A 151 -4.68 8.07 8.22
CA GLU A 151 -4.92 9.05 9.29
C GLU A 151 -6.29 8.84 9.96
N GLY A 152 -7.34 8.56 9.18
CA GLY A 152 -8.65 8.23 9.73
C GLY A 152 -8.62 7.02 10.66
N LEU A 153 -7.97 5.93 10.24
CA LEU A 153 -7.82 4.73 11.06
C LEU A 153 -6.95 4.99 12.31
N VAL A 154 -5.86 5.74 12.17
CA VAL A 154 -5.02 6.13 13.30
C VAL A 154 -5.79 6.96 14.32
N SER A 155 -6.69 7.84 13.86
CA SER A 155 -7.58 8.61 14.74
C SER A 155 -8.55 7.73 15.55
N TRP A 156 -8.82 6.50 15.07
CA TRP A 156 -9.64 5.50 15.75
C TRP A 156 -8.84 4.59 16.69
N GLY A 157 -7.52 4.76 16.74
CA GLY A 157 -6.63 4.01 17.64
C GLY A 157 -5.74 2.97 16.96
N TYR A 158 -5.77 2.85 15.64
CA TYR A 158 -4.84 1.98 14.92
C TYR A 158 -3.41 2.54 14.93
N GLU A 159 -2.43 1.65 14.89
CA GLU A 159 -1.01 1.95 14.85
C GLU A 159 -0.37 1.46 13.54
N ARG A 160 0.23 2.39 12.79
CA ARG A 160 1.00 2.11 11.56
C ARG A 160 2.10 1.08 11.82
N GLY A 161 2.27 0.14 10.90
CA GLY A 161 3.27 -0.93 10.98
C GLY A 161 2.93 -2.03 12.01
N LYS A 162 1.83 -1.87 12.75
CA LYS A 162 1.38 -2.81 13.78
C LYS A 162 0.08 -3.49 13.34
N ASP A 163 -1.06 -2.98 13.78
CA ASP A 163 -2.40 -3.46 13.43
C ASP A 163 -2.94 -2.78 12.16
N LEU A 164 -2.25 -1.75 11.64
CA LEU A 164 -2.47 -1.16 10.33
C LEU A 164 -1.20 -1.29 9.47
N ARG A 165 -1.26 -2.11 8.41
CA ARG A 165 -0.10 -2.45 7.58
C ARG A 165 -0.39 -2.26 6.09
N GLY A 166 0.63 -1.99 5.31
CA GLY A 166 0.55 -1.99 3.85
C GLY A 166 1.07 -3.28 3.23
N ALA A 167 0.45 -3.69 2.12
CA ALA A 167 0.90 -4.79 1.27
C ALA A 167 1.26 -4.26 -0.13
N PRO A 168 2.29 -3.40 -0.27
CA PRO A 168 2.74 -2.91 -1.57
C PRO A 168 3.34 -4.04 -2.41
N TYR A 169 3.25 -3.92 -3.73
CA TYR A 169 3.77 -4.90 -4.68
C TYR A 169 4.32 -4.23 -5.95
N ASP A 170 4.94 -5.02 -6.83
CA ASP A 170 5.33 -4.53 -8.16
C ASP A 170 4.09 -4.55 -9.05
N TRP A 171 3.37 -3.43 -9.05
CA TRP A 171 2.10 -3.23 -9.76
C TRP A 171 2.24 -3.29 -11.29
N ARG A 172 3.46 -3.26 -11.83
CA ARG A 172 3.70 -3.45 -13.27
C ARG A 172 3.47 -4.90 -13.72
N ARG A 173 3.47 -5.85 -12.77
CA ARG A 173 3.40 -7.29 -13.03
C ARG A 173 2.04 -7.87 -12.64
N ALA A 174 1.60 -8.83 -13.44
CA ALA A 174 0.41 -9.61 -13.15
C ALA A 174 0.63 -10.62 -12.00
N PRO A 175 -0.43 -11.16 -11.38
CA PRO A 175 -0.33 -12.05 -10.22
C PRO A 175 0.57 -13.27 -10.41
N ASN A 176 0.61 -13.85 -11.62
CA ASN A 176 1.43 -15.01 -11.94
C ASN A 176 2.95 -14.77 -11.76
N GLU A 177 3.39 -13.52 -11.77
CA GLU A 177 4.80 -13.13 -11.59
C GLU A 177 5.09 -12.52 -10.21
N ASN A 178 4.08 -12.47 -9.33
CA ASN A 178 4.13 -11.90 -7.97
C ASN A 178 4.06 -12.97 -6.87
N GLY A 179 4.51 -14.21 -7.15
CA GLY A 179 4.50 -15.32 -6.19
C GLY A 179 5.12 -14.99 -4.80
N PRO A 180 6.32 -14.38 -4.72
CA PRO A 180 6.91 -13.98 -3.45
C PRO A 180 6.05 -13.00 -2.64
N TYR A 181 5.33 -12.09 -3.32
CA TYR A 181 4.40 -11.16 -2.67
C TYR A 181 3.25 -11.90 -1.98
N PHE A 182 2.60 -12.85 -2.66
CA PHE A 182 1.49 -13.61 -2.06
C PHE A 182 1.94 -14.46 -0.86
N LEU A 183 3.17 -15.00 -0.89
CA LEU A 183 3.74 -15.70 0.26
C LEU A 183 3.97 -14.75 1.45
N ALA A 184 4.50 -13.55 1.19
CA ALA A 184 4.71 -12.53 2.22
C ALA A 184 3.38 -12.01 2.79
N LEU A 185 2.36 -11.79 1.94
CA LEU A 185 1.02 -11.37 2.34
C LEU A 185 0.35 -12.40 3.23
N ARG A 186 0.38 -13.68 2.84
CA ARG A 186 -0.14 -14.77 3.68
C ARG A 186 0.53 -14.78 5.05
N LYS A 187 1.86 -14.71 5.08
CA LYS A 187 2.64 -14.69 6.32
C LYS A 187 2.24 -13.49 7.20
N MET A 188 2.08 -12.31 6.62
CA MET A 188 1.66 -11.11 7.35
C MET A 188 0.26 -11.27 7.95
N ILE A 189 -0.69 -11.85 7.20
CA ILE A 189 -2.05 -12.13 7.70
C ILE A 189 -2.00 -13.10 8.88
N GLU A 190 -1.23 -14.19 8.76
CA GLU A 190 -1.06 -15.18 9.83
C GLU A 190 -0.41 -14.56 11.08
N GLU A 191 0.62 -13.72 10.91
CA GLU A 191 1.27 -12.99 12.00
C GLU A 191 0.30 -12.05 12.70
N MET A 192 -0.47 -11.25 11.95
CA MET A 192 -1.45 -10.32 12.51
C MET A 192 -2.56 -11.07 13.25
N TYR A 193 -3.07 -12.17 12.68
CA TYR A 193 -4.05 -13.02 13.36
C TYR A 193 -3.53 -13.53 14.72
N GLN A 194 -2.27 -13.97 14.78
CA GLN A 194 -1.67 -14.48 16.01
C GLN A 194 -1.39 -13.39 17.03
N LEU A 195 -0.96 -12.20 16.60
CA LEU A 195 -0.66 -11.09 17.50
C LEU A 195 -1.93 -10.47 18.09
N TYR A 196 -2.94 -10.25 17.26
CA TYR A 196 -4.16 -9.51 17.64
C TYR A 196 -5.37 -10.41 17.95
N LYS A 197 -5.18 -11.74 17.89
CA LYS A 197 -6.15 -12.76 18.33
C LYS A 197 -7.52 -12.66 17.63
N GLY A 198 -7.51 -12.27 16.36
CA GLY A 198 -8.73 -12.06 15.58
C GLY A 198 -8.49 -12.17 14.07
N PRO A 199 -9.56 -12.34 13.28
CA PRO A 199 -9.48 -12.31 11.83
C PRO A 199 -8.96 -10.97 11.31
N VAL A 200 -8.35 -11.00 10.14
CA VAL A 200 -7.76 -9.84 9.46
C VAL A 200 -8.70 -9.36 8.36
N VAL A 201 -8.92 -8.05 8.24
CA VAL A 201 -9.75 -7.46 7.17
C VAL A 201 -8.84 -7.00 6.04
N LEU A 202 -8.99 -7.51 4.83
CA LEU A 202 -8.24 -6.96 3.69
C LEU A 202 -8.99 -5.78 3.09
N VAL A 203 -8.31 -4.64 2.96
CA VAL A 203 -8.84 -3.45 2.29
C VAL A 203 -8.03 -3.26 1.01
N ALA A 204 -8.68 -3.46 -0.13
CA ALA A 204 -8.06 -3.29 -1.44
C ALA A 204 -8.65 -2.09 -2.17
N HIS A 205 -7.85 -1.45 -3.02
CA HIS A 205 -8.31 -0.38 -3.90
C HIS A 205 -7.97 -0.67 -5.36
N SER A 206 -8.96 -0.52 -6.25
CA SER A 206 -8.81 -0.67 -7.69
C SER A 206 -8.25 -2.05 -8.10
N MET A 207 -7.03 -2.13 -8.63
CA MET A 207 -6.39 -3.39 -9.05
C MET A 207 -5.96 -4.30 -7.87
N GLY A 208 -5.87 -3.74 -6.66
CA GLY A 208 -5.39 -4.45 -5.47
C GLY A 208 -6.26 -5.61 -5.00
#